data_AF-A0A969S776-F1
#
_entry.id   AF-A0A969S776-F1
#
_cell.length_a   1.000
_cell.length_b   1.000
_cell.length_c   1.000
_cell.angle_alpha   90.00
_cell.angle_beta   90.00
_cell.angle_gamma   90.00
#
_symmetry.space_group_name_H-M   'P 1'
#
loop_
_entity.id
_entity.type
_entity.pdbx_description
1 polymer ?
#
loop_
_entity_poly.entity_id
_entity_poly.type
_entity_poly.pdbx_seq_one_letter_code
_entity_poly.pdbx_strand_id
1 'polypeptide(L)'
;MRQPASDFEQNLIQKIAKWKAGLADLGRRNPLIKFRQDSPRTLQILTEEPDLLFQNLTEGKKSLNFQILDSEHQDISQLGKTKALPAPRNPLELRTRQTGNEQLTRLKKLRAEARKSFEERGVNSLFLALGTLTWYDKDKPDDALLSPLILVPIDLIKEPRRDAYKISVLEEDIVLNPTLAQKLKQTFGIEFPDAEVIQGLTDNEIITQIRELLAEQKIWQIKENVFLSLFSYAKAAIVRDIIDNEARIFSHPILQAISGDLSTYQSNYREPLPASALDSQVKPERIFQILDADSSQQVVIEAAKAGSSFVVQGPPGTGKSQTIVKSINFSKLFLSSR
;
A
#
# COMPACT_ATOMS: atom_id res chain seq x y z
N MET A 1 20.05 12.47 30.65
CA MET A 1 18.94 13.44 30.67
C MET A 1 18.75 13.95 29.25
N ARG A 2 17.71 13.51 28.53
CA ARG A 2 17.34 14.12 27.24
C ARG A 2 16.72 15.48 27.54
N GLN A 3 17.19 16.54 26.88
CA GLN A 3 16.59 17.87 26.98
C GLN A 3 15.10 17.81 26.59
N PRO A 4 14.23 18.65 27.19
CA PRO A 4 12.83 18.70 26.79
C PRO A 4 12.74 19.06 25.30
N ALA A 5 11.94 18.30 24.57
CA ALA A 5 11.73 18.50 23.14
C ALA A 5 11.28 19.94 22.88
N SER A 6 11.95 20.65 21.97
CA SER A 6 11.62 22.04 21.64
C SER A 6 10.15 22.13 21.17
N ASP A 7 9.48 23.28 21.37
CA ASP A 7 8.07 23.47 20.98
C ASP A 7 7.81 23.12 19.49
N PHE A 8 8.84 23.23 18.65
CA PHE A 8 8.87 22.77 17.26
C PHE A 8 8.78 21.24 17.14
N GLU A 9 9.60 20.50 17.87
CA GLU A 9 9.59 19.03 17.85
C GLU A 9 8.21 18.52 18.26
N GLN A 10 7.61 19.13 19.28
CA GLN A 10 6.27 18.76 19.74
C GLN A 10 5.19 19.04 18.68
N ASN A 11 5.25 20.17 17.97
CA ASN A 11 4.31 20.50 16.90
C ASN A 11 4.46 19.55 15.69
N LEU A 12 5.70 19.23 15.29
CA LEU A 12 5.94 18.29 14.20
C LEU A 12 5.53 16.86 14.59
N ILE A 13 5.78 16.41 15.83
CA ILE A 13 5.28 15.14 16.36
C ILE A 13 3.75 15.11 16.27
N GLN A 14 3.05 16.17 16.68
CA GLN A 14 1.59 16.24 16.60
C GLN A 14 1.08 16.22 15.16
N LYS A 15 1.74 16.92 14.22
CA LYS A 15 1.39 16.88 12.80
C LYS A 15 1.62 15.50 12.20
N ILE A 16 2.77 14.86 12.50
CA ILE A 16 3.07 13.50 12.07
C ILE A 16 2.06 12.51 12.65
N ALA A 17 1.72 12.61 13.94
CA ALA A 17 0.70 11.78 14.57
C ALA A 17 -0.68 11.99 13.93
N LYS A 18 -1.05 13.23 13.62
CA LYS A 18 -2.28 13.57 12.90
C LYS A 18 -2.28 13.04 11.47
N TRP A 19 -1.15 13.09 10.76
CA TRP A 19 -1.01 12.49 9.43
C TRP A 19 -1.11 10.98 9.49
N LYS A 20 -0.39 10.31 10.42
CA LYS A 20 -0.50 8.87 10.70
C LYS A 20 -1.95 8.47 11.00
N ALA A 21 -2.65 9.22 11.84
CA ALA A 21 -4.06 8.97 12.18
C ALA A 21 -5.02 9.23 11.00
N GLY A 22 -4.84 10.31 10.24
CA GLY A 22 -5.66 10.65 9.08
C GLY A 22 -5.43 9.72 7.88
N LEU A 23 -4.26 9.08 7.83
CA LEU A 23 -3.94 8.07 6.83
C LEU A 23 -4.74 6.78 7.09
N ALA A 24 -5.01 6.40 8.32
CA ALA A 24 -5.61 5.08 8.58
C ALA A 24 -7.07 4.89 8.14
N ASP A 25 -7.86 5.96 7.91
CA ASP A 25 -9.32 5.91 7.70
C ASP A 25 -9.98 4.79 8.52
N LEU A 26 -10.13 5.03 9.83
CA LEU A 26 -10.72 4.07 10.77
C LEU A 26 -12.25 3.97 10.62
N GLY A 27 -12.83 4.60 9.60
CA GLY A 27 -14.27 4.63 9.36
C GLY A 27 -14.79 3.34 8.73
N ARG A 28 -16.10 3.12 8.87
CA ARG A 28 -16.81 1.95 8.29
C ARG A 28 -16.85 1.93 6.75
N ARG A 29 -16.29 2.94 6.08
CA ARG A 29 -16.12 2.96 4.63
C ARG A 29 -14.85 2.22 4.19
N ASN A 30 -13.88 2.05 5.10
CA ASN A 30 -12.65 1.35 4.83
C ASN A 30 -12.89 -0.18 4.83
N PRO A 31 -12.55 -0.91 3.74
CA PRO A 31 -12.72 -2.37 3.67
C PRO A 31 -11.87 -3.15 4.69
N LEU A 32 -10.84 -2.52 5.26
CA LEU A 32 -10.06 -3.08 6.37
C LEU A 32 -10.81 -3.02 7.72
N ILE A 33 -11.86 -2.21 7.83
CA ILE A 33 -12.75 -2.14 9.02
C ILE A 33 -14.09 -2.83 8.75
N LYS A 34 -14.72 -2.57 7.60
CA LYS A 34 -15.98 -3.19 7.19
C LYS A 34 -15.81 -3.89 5.85
N PHE A 35 -15.30 -5.11 5.91
CA PHE A 35 -15.06 -5.97 4.77
C PHE A 35 -16.37 -6.52 4.20
N ARG A 36 -16.52 -6.41 2.88
CA ARG A 36 -17.71 -6.89 2.15
C ARG A 36 -17.33 -8.11 1.32
N GLN A 37 -17.80 -9.27 1.76
CA GLN A 37 -17.50 -10.57 1.11
C GLN A 37 -18.19 -10.74 -0.26
N ASP A 38 -19.30 -10.05 -0.46
CA ASP A 38 -20.13 -10.07 -1.68
C ASP A 38 -19.66 -9.08 -2.76
N SER A 39 -18.78 -8.14 -2.39
CA SER A 39 -18.23 -7.12 -3.28
C SER A 39 -17.61 -7.74 -4.55
N PRO A 40 -17.80 -7.14 -5.74
CA PRO A 40 -17.15 -7.58 -6.98
C PRO A 40 -15.61 -7.42 -6.95
N ARG A 41 -15.06 -6.78 -5.92
CA ARG A 41 -13.62 -6.65 -5.63
C ARG A 41 -13.11 -7.72 -4.66
N THR A 42 -13.87 -8.78 -4.49
CA THR A 42 -13.55 -9.88 -3.58
C THR A 42 -13.84 -11.20 -4.27
N LEU A 43 -12.96 -12.16 -4.07
CA LEU A 43 -13.12 -13.53 -4.52
C LEU A 43 -12.79 -14.44 -3.33
N GLN A 44 -13.75 -15.27 -2.92
CA GLN A 44 -13.55 -16.17 -1.77
C GLN A 44 -12.87 -17.46 -2.26
N ILE A 45 -11.74 -17.81 -1.65
CA ILE A 45 -11.05 -19.07 -1.90
C ILE A 45 -11.59 -20.11 -0.90
N LEU A 46 -12.02 -21.25 -1.43
CA LEU A 46 -12.50 -22.37 -0.64
C LEU A 46 -11.33 -23.33 -0.42
N THR A 47 -10.84 -23.37 0.82
CA THR A 47 -9.80 -24.31 1.27
C THR A 47 -10.18 -24.83 2.65
N GLU A 48 -9.91 -26.11 2.90
CA GLU A 48 -10.03 -26.74 4.22
C GLU A 48 -8.71 -26.64 5.00
N GLU A 49 -7.61 -26.27 4.32
CA GLU A 49 -6.27 -26.14 4.90
C GLU A 49 -5.69 -24.75 4.55
N PRO A 50 -6.13 -23.67 5.22
CA PRO A 50 -5.57 -22.32 5.02
C PRO A 50 -4.06 -22.27 5.28
N ASP A 51 -3.57 -23.03 6.26
CA ASP A 51 -2.16 -23.12 6.64
C ASP A 51 -1.28 -23.68 5.53
N LEU A 52 -1.71 -24.78 4.91
CA LEU A 52 -0.99 -25.36 3.79
C LEU A 52 -0.94 -24.38 2.59
N LEU A 53 -2.02 -23.63 2.36
CA LEU A 53 -2.05 -22.58 1.34
C LEU A 53 -1.05 -21.47 1.67
N PHE A 54 -1.01 -21.02 2.93
CA PHE A 54 -0.09 -20.01 3.42
C PHE A 54 1.37 -20.46 3.22
N GLN A 55 1.74 -21.62 3.75
CA GLN A 55 3.09 -22.18 3.65
C GLN A 55 3.55 -22.38 2.19
N ASN A 56 2.68 -22.86 1.32
CA ASN A 56 3.01 -23.02 -0.11
C ASN A 56 3.35 -21.68 -0.79
N LEU A 57 2.67 -20.59 -0.39
CA LEU A 57 2.91 -19.25 -0.94
C LEU A 57 4.15 -18.60 -0.32
N THR A 58 4.33 -18.69 0.99
CA THR A 58 5.34 -17.92 1.73
C THR A 58 6.71 -18.61 1.73
N GLU A 59 6.79 -19.80 2.30
CA GLU A 59 8.03 -20.60 2.37
C GLU A 59 8.35 -21.26 1.02
N GLY A 60 7.34 -21.88 0.42
CA GLY A 60 7.49 -22.59 -0.84
C GLY A 60 7.68 -21.67 -2.04
N LYS A 61 7.34 -20.37 -1.91
CA LYS A 61 7.29 -19.38 -2.99
C LYS A 61 6.61 -19.91 -4.26
N LYS A 62 5.63 -20.81 -4.10
CA LYS A 62 4.95 -21.48 -5.22
C LYS A 62 3.91 -20.55 -5.83
N SER A 63 3.67 -20.72 -7.12
CA SER A 63 2.50 -20.13 -7.77
C SER A 63 1.32 -21.10 -7.69
N LEU A 64 0.14 -20.59 -7.30
CA LEU A 64 -1.09 -21.36 -7.19
C LEU A 64 -2.06 -20.97 -8.31
N ASN A 65 -2.65 -21.95 -8.99
CA ASN A 65 -3.50 -21.73 -10.17
C ASN A 65 -4.97 -21.77 -9.79
N PHE A 66 -5.78 -20.87 -10.34
CA PHE A 66 -7.23 -20.98 -10.18
C PHE A 66 -7.80 -22.08 -11.06
N GLN A 67 -8.58 -22.98 -10.45
CA GLN A 67 -9.38 -23.94 -11.19
C GLN A 67 -10.55 -23.20 -11.84
N ILE A 68 -10.59 -23.20 -13.18
CA ILE A 68 -11.74 -22.73 -13.95
C ILE A 68 -12.62 -23.95 -14.23
N LEU A 69 -13.79 -24.00 -13.60
CA LEU A 69 -14.81 -24.98 -13.94
C LEU A 69 -15.58 -24.42 -15.14
N ASP A 70 -15.31 -24.96 -16.33
CA ASP A 70 -16.07 -24.61 -17.54
C ASP A 70 -17.53 -25.02 -17.33
N SER A 71 -18.43 -24.06 -17.46
CA SER A 71 -19.88 -24.22 -17.31
C SER A 71 -20.51 -25.18 -18.33
N GLU A 72 -19.76 -25.66 -19.33
CA GLU A 72 -20.25 -26.61 -20.33
C GLU A 72 -20.10 -28.08 -19.92
N HIS A 73 -19.36 -28.39 -18.85
CA HIS A 73 -19.20 -29.75 -18.35
C HIS A 73 -19.33 -29.83 -16.82
N GLN A 74 -20.54 -29.56 -16.32
CA GLN A 74 -21.20 -30.34 -15.26
C GLN A 74 -22.52 -29.65 -14.87
N ASP A 75 -23.62 -30.37 -15.08
CA ASP A 75 -24.91 -30.10 -14.44
C ASP A 75 -24.76 -30.13 -12.91
N ILE A 76 -24.32 -29.01 -12.32
CA ILE A 76 -24.27 -28.83 -10.85
C ILE A 76 -25.64 -28.36 -10.33
N SER A 77 -26.61 -28.10 -11.22
CA SER A 77 -27.99 -27.72 -10.89
C SER A 77 -28.80 -28.84 -10.20
N GLN A 78 -28.26 -30.06 -10.05
CA GLN A 78 -28.89 -31.14 -9.28
C GLN A 78 -28.25 -31.48 -7.93
N LEU A 79 -27.18 -30.83 -7.50
CA LEU A 79 -26.56 -31.09 -6.18
C LEU A 79 -27.20 -30.24 -5.07
N GLY A 80 -28.53 -30.37 -4.97
CA GLY A 80 -29.24 -30.06 -3.74
C GLY A 80 -28.86 -31.09 -2.68
N LYS A 81 -28.23 -30.60 -1.61
CA LYS A 81 -28.01 -31.27 -0.31
C LYS A 81 -26.95 -32.40 -0.31
N THR A 82 -25.95 -32.22 0.55
CA THR A 82 -25.11 -33.28 1.16
C THR A 82 -24.18 -34.10 0.25
N LYS A 83 -23.39 -33.49 -0.63
CA LYS A 83 -22.13 -34.10 -1.10
C LYS A 83 -21.02 -33.06 -1.10
N ALA A 84 -19.95 -33.35 -0.36
CA ALA A 84 -18.71 -32.58 -0.39
C ALA A 84 -18.23 -32.43 -1.84
N LEU A 85 -17.79 -31.22 -2.20
CA LEU A 85 -17.17 -30.97 -3.50
C LEU A 85 -15.95 -31.91 -3.63
N PRO A 86 -15.79 -32.66 -4.74
CA PRO A 86 -14.70 -33.63 -4.87
C PRO A 86 -13.35 -32.93 -4.71
N ALA A 87 -12.41 -33.40 -3.89
CA ALA A 87 -11.14 -32.72 -3.57
C ALA A 87 -10.34 -32.25 -4.82
N PRO A 88 -9.48 -31.21 -4.70
CA PRO A 88 -8.64 -30.74 -5.81
C PRO A 88 -7.79 -31.88 -6.38
N ARG A 89 -7.65 -31.97 -7.71
CA ARG A 89 -6.77 -32.99 -8.32
C ARG A 89 -5.29 -32.67 -8.11
N ASN A 90 -4.97 -31.43 -7.77
CA ASN A 90 -3.61 -30.94 -7.53
C ASN A 90 -3.62 -30.01 -6.30
N PRO A 91 -2.72 -30.19 -5.32
CA PRO A 91 -2.62 -29.30 -4.15
C PRO A 91 -2.30 -27.84 -4.48
N LEU A 92 -1.91 -27.54 -5.73
CA LEU A 92 -1.64 -26.17 -6.20
C LEU A 92 -2.84 -25.51 -6.92
N GLU A 93 -4.01 -26.15 -6.91
CA GLU A 93 -5.24 -25.60 -7.50
C GLU A 93 -6.13 -24.91 -6.47
N LEU A 94 -6.46 -23.65 -6.73
CA LEU A 94 -7.34 -22.82 -5.94
C LEU A 94 -8.77 -22.94 -6.45
N ARG A 95 -9.67 -23.28 -5.53
CA ARG A 95 -11.10 -23.24 -5.76
C ARG A 95 -11.69 -21.99 -5.18
N THR A 96 -12.72 -21.49 -5.85
CA THR A 96 -13.38 -20.27 -5.43
C THR A 96 -14.87 -20.52 -5.28
N ARG A 97 -15.50 -19.74 -4.40
CA ARG A 97 -16.95 -19.78 -4.22
C ARG A 97 -17.68 -19.37 -5.49
N GLN A 98 -17.17 -18.35 -6.17
CA GLN A 98 -17.63 -17.93 -7.49
C GLN A 98 -17.04 -18.85 -8.55
N THR A 99 -17.82 -19.23 -9.56
CA THR A 99 -17.40 -20.20 -10.60
C THR A 99 -17.64 -19.64 -12.01
N GLY A 100 -17.05 -20.29 -13.01
CA GLY A 100 -17.23 -19.98 -14.43
C GLY A 100 -17.00 -18.50 -14.77
N ASN A 101 -17.95 -17.90 -15.48
CA ASN A 101 -17.85 -16.50 -15.92
C ASN A 101 -17.76 -15.49 -14.77
N GLU A 102 -18.38 -15.76 -13.62
CA GLU A 102 -18.30 -14.83 -12.49
C GLU A 102 -16.89 -14.80 -11.90
N GLN A 103 -16.26 -15.97 -11.73
CA GLN A 103 -14.87 -16.11 -11.29
C GLN A 103 -13.94 -15.35 -12.23
N LEU A 104 -14.04 -15.60 -13.53
CA LEU A 104 -13.21 -14.95 -14.55
C LEU A 104 -13.40 -13.43 -14.58
N THR A 105 -14.62 -12.95 -14.43
CA THR A 105 -14.93 -11.51 -14.41
C THR A 105 -14.30 -10.83 -13.19
N ARG A 106 -14.41 -11.46 -12.01
CA ARG A 106 -13.80 -10.96 -10.77
C ARG A 106 -12.28 -10.97 -10.86
N LEU A 107 -11.67 -12.05 -11.34
CA LEU A 107 -10.21 -12.15 -11.55
C LEU A 107 -9.70 -11.08 -12.53
N LYS A 108 -10.37 -10.90 -13.67
CA LYS A 108 -10.05 -9.84 -14.65
C LYS A 108 -10.08 -8.45 -13.99
N LYS A 109 -11.13 -8.17 -13.21
CA LYS A 109 -11.32 -6.88 -12.53
C LYS A 109 -10.26 -6.65 -11.45
N LEU A 110 -10.04 -7.64 -10.59
CA LEU A 110 -9.02 -7.60 -9.53
C LEU A 110 -7.64 -7.30 -10.12
N ARG A 111 -7.26 -8.03 -11.17
CA ARG A 111 -5.98 -7.83 -11.87
C ARG A 111 -5.86 -6.43 -12.48
N ALA A 112 -6.91 -5.96 -13.17
CA ALA A 112 -6.89 -4.66 -13.83
C ALA A 112 -6.78 -3.51 -12.82
N GLU A 113 -7.55 -3.55 -11.72
CA GLU A 113 -7.48 -2.52 -10.67
C GLU A 113 -6.16 -2.58 -9.89
N ALA A 114 -5.63 -3.77 -9.59
CA ALA A 114 -4.33 -3.93 -8.94
C ALA A 114 -3.20 -3.32 -9.78
N ARG A 115 -3.15 -3.68 -11.07
CA ARG A 115 -2.17 -3.16 -12.02
C ARG A 115 -2.27 -1.64 -12.17
N LYS A 116 -3.50 -1.11 -12.28
CA LYS A 116 -3.74 0.33 -12.32
C LYS A 116 -3.20 1.04 -11.07
N SER A 117 -3.46 0.48 -9.88
CA SER A 117 -2.93 1.03 -8.62
C SER A 117 -1.40 1.06 -8.62
N PHE A 118 -0.76 0.00 -9.11
CA PHE A 118 0.70 -0.06 -9.19
C PHE A 118 1.27 0.91 -10.23
N GLU A 119 0.72 0.95 -11.44
CA GLU A 119 1.20 1.84 -12.52
C GLU A 119 0.99 3.33 -12.20
N GLU A 120 -0.13 3.70 -11.56
CA GLU A 120 -0.45 5.11 -11.27
C GLU A 120 0.15 5.62 -9.97
N ARG A 121 0.30 4.75 -8.95
CA ARG A 121 0.65 5.17 -7.58
C ARG A 121 1.88 4.45 -7.03
N GLY A 122 2.41 3.45 -7.72
CA GLY A 122 3.54 2.64 -7.25
C GLY A 122 3.21 1.76 -6.04
N VAL A 123 1.94 1.47 -5.79
CA VAL A 123 1.49 0.76 -4.58
C VAL A 123 0.74 -0.51 -4.92
N ASN A 124 1.17 -1.61 -4.31
CA ASN A 124 0.42 -2.85 -4.33
C ASN A 124 -0.90 -2.66 -3.56
N SER A 125 -1.97 -3.18 -4.16
CA SER A 125 -3.31 -3.13 -3.58
C SER A 125 -3.96 -4.50 -3.51
N LEU A 126 -3.34 -5.54 -4.04
CA LEU A 126 -3.90 -6.89 -4.06
C LEU A 126 -3.28 -7.73 -2.96
N PHE A 127 -4.16 -8.26 -2.12
CA PHE A 127 -3.75 -9.12 -1.01
C PHE A 127 -4.63 -10.36 -0.95
N LEU A 128 -4.01 -11.41 -0.45
CA LEU A 128 -4.69 -12.55 0.10
C LEU A 128 -4.95 -12.29 1.58
N ALA A 129 -6.22 -12.16 1.94
CA ALA A 129 -6.65 -12.03 3.32
C ALA A 129 -6.91 -13.42 3.92
N LEU A 130 -6.16 -13.80 4.94
CA LEU A 130 -6.39 -15.01 5.73
C LEU A 130 -7.03 -14.64 7.07
N GLY A 131 -8.12 -15.33 7.38
CA GLY A 131 -8.88 -15.10 8.59
C GLY A 131 -9.73 -13.84 8.53
N THR A 132 -10.91 -13.90 9.12
CA THR A 132 -11.74 -12.72 9.38
C THR A 132 -12.18 -12.69 10.83
N LEU A 133 -12.18 -11.48 11.40
CA LEU A 133 -12.73 -11.17 12.70
C LEU A 133 -14.11 -10.57 12.53
N THR A 134 -15.12 -11.19 13.13
CA THR A 134 -16.40 -10.56 13.42
C THR A 134 -16.30 -9.88 14.78
N TRP A 135 -16.49 -8.57 14.83
CA TRP A 135 -16.35 -7.75 16.03
C TRP A 135 -17.39 -6.63 16.09
N TYR A 136 -17.52 -5.99 17.23
CA TYR A 136 -18.52 -4.96 17.50
C TYR A 136 -17.85 -3.70 18.02
N ASP A 137 -18.11 -2.57 17.37
CA ASP A 137 -17.53 -1.28 17.74
C ASP A 137 -18.33 -0.65 18.89
N LYS A 138 -17.65 0.06 19.81
CA LYS A 138 -18.31 0.73 20.94
C LYS A 138 -19.33 1.78 20.48
N ASP A 139 -19.09 2.39 19.31
CA ASP A 139 -19.96 3.42 18.75
C ASP A 139 -21.32 2.89 18.29
N LYS A 140 -21.39 1.63 17.80
CA LYS A 140 -22.66 0.94 17.52
C LYS A 140 -22.50 -0.55 17.85
N PRO A 141 -22.81 -0.95 19.09
CA PRO A 141 -22.57 -2.32 19.56
C PRO A 141 -23.45 -3.37 18.87
N ASP A 142 -24.55 -2.96 18.22
CA ASP A 142 -25.47 -3.89 17.54
C ASP A 142 -25.10 -4.17 16.06
N ASP A 143 -24.17 -3.40 15.46
CA ASP A 143 -23.74 -3.60 14.06
C ASP A 143 -22.46 -4.43 14.04
N ALA A 144 -22.60 -5.71 13.66
CA ALA A 144 -21.45 -6.59 13.47
C ALA A 144 -20.58 -6.08 12.31
N LEU A 145 -19.30 -5.85 12.61
CA LEU A 145 -18.27 -5.54 11.65
C LEU A 145 -17.49 -6.82 11.34
N LEU A 146 -17.04 -6.91 10.09
CA LEU A 146 -16.17 -7.98 9.63
C LEU A 146 -14.89 -7.35 9.12
N SER A 147 -13.73 -7.81 9.58
CA SER A 147 -12.43 -7.31 9.13
C SER A 147 -11.49 -8.47 8.81
N PRO A 148 -10.67 -8.40 7.74
CA PRO A 148 -9.62 -9.38 7.52
C PRO A 148 -8.57 -9.29 8.63
N LEU A 149 -7.86 -10.39 8.90
CA LEU A 149 -6.83 -10.43 9.95
C LEU A 149 -5.42 -10.37 9.39
N ILE A 150 -5.03 -11.33 8.55
CA ILE A 150 -3.69 -11.44 7.98
C ILE A 150 -3.77 -11.02 6.51
N LEU A 151 -2.84 -10.19 6.06
CA LEU A 151 -2.76 -9.71 4.68
C LEU A 151 -1.42 -10.13 4.08
N VAL A 152 -1.49 -11.03 3.10
CA VAL A 152 -0.34 -11.50 2.32
C VAL A 152 -0.32 -10.77 0.98
N PRO A 153 0.72 -9.97 0.69
CA PRO A 153 0.87 -9.29 -0.59
C PRO A 153 1.05 -10.30 -1.73
N ILE A 154 0.24 -10.20 -2.79
CA ILE A 154 0.28 -11.15 -3.90
C ILE A 154 0.14 -10.45 -5.26
N ASP A 155 0.76 -11.05 -6.27
CA ASP A 155 0.52 -10.71 -7.68
C ASP A 155 -0.53 -11.66 -8.28
N LEU A 156 -1.29 -11.16 -9.24
CA LEU A 156 -2.27 -11.91 -10.01
C LEU A 156 -1.88 -11.94 -11.48
N ILE A 157 -1.32 -13.07 -11.88
CA ILE A 157 -0.71 -13.27 -13.19
C ILE A 157 -1.71 -14.01 -14.09
N LYS A 158 -1.93 -13.46 -15.29
CA LYS A 158 -2.67 -14.15 -16.35
C LYS A 158 -1.70 -14.88 -17.26
N GLU A 159 -1.84 -16.20 -17.38
CA GLU A 159 -1.01 -17.01 -18.27
C GLU A 159 -1.47 -16.85 -19.73
N PRO A 160 -0.59 -16.38 -20.66
CA PRO A 160 -0.99 -16.08 -22.03
C PRO A 160 -1.52 -17.28 -22.82
N ARG A 161 -1.04 -18.49 -22.51
CA ARG A 161 -1.29 -19.71 -23.32
C ARG A 161 -2.43 -20.59 -22.82
N ARG A 162 -2.88 -20.42 -21.58
CA ARG A 162 -3.86 -21.31 -20.92
C ARG A 162 -5.16 -20.64 -20.51
N ASP A 163 -5.30 -19.32 -20.78
CA ASP A 163 -6.33 -18.44 -20.22
C ASP A 163 -6.54 -18.61 -18.70
N ALA A 164 -5.50 -19.06 -18.01
CA ALA A 164 -5.51 -19.38 -16.60
C ALA A 164 -4.97 -18.20 -15.78
N TYR A 165 -5.48 -18.07 -14.56
CA TYR A 165 -4.97 -17.11 -13.58
C TYR A 165 -4.20 -17.86 -12.51
N LYS A 166 -3.10 -17.25 -12.06
CA LYS A 166 -2.33 -17.73 -10.91
C LYS A 166 -1.98 -16.60 -9.97
N ILE A 167 -1.81 -16.94 -8.69
CA ILE A 167 -1.28 -16.03 -7.69
C ILE A 167 0.14 -16.44 -7.28
N SER A 168 0.94 -15.46 -6.92
CA SER A 168 2.27 -15.63 -6.32
C SER A 168 2.47 -14.57 -5.24
N VAL A 169 3.20 -14.91 -4.18
CA VAL A 169 3.58 -13.93 -3.15
C VAL A 169 4.52 -12.87 -3.73
N LEU A 170 4.39 -11.62 -3.28
CA LEU A 170 5.34 -10.56 -3.56
C LEU A 170 6.44 -10.52 -2.50
N GLU A 171 7.57 -9.87 -2.80
CA GLU A 171 8.65 -9.61 -1.84
C GLU A 171 8.32 -8.42 -0.93
N GLU A 172 7.09 -8.38 -0.42
CA GLU A 172 6.61 -7.41 0.56
C GLU A 172 6.27 -8.15 1.86
N ASP A 173 6.38 -7.45 3.00
CA ASP A 173 6.09 -8.05 4.30
C ASP A 173 4.62 -8.49 4.42
N ILE A 174 4.42 -9.66 5.01
CA ILE A 174 3.11 -10.09 5.49
C ILE A 174 2.78 -9.25 6.70
N VAL A 175 1.58 -8.69 6.73
CA VAL A 175 1.16 -7.78 7.81
C VAL A 175 -0.18 -8.22 8.38
N LEU A 176 -0.37 -7.99 9.68
CA LEU A 176 -1.71 -7.97 10.25
C LEU A 176 -2.45 -6.74 9.77
N ASN A 177 -3.78 -6.83 9.72
CA ASN A 177 -4.64 -5.75 9.31
C ASN A 177 -4.35 -4.51 10.18
N PRO A 178 -3.70 -3.49 9.60
CA PRO A 178 -3.09 -2.41 10.35
C PRO A 178 -4.12 -1.37 10.77
N THR A 179 -5.16 -1.18 9.95
CA THR A 179 -6.28 -0.32 10.29
C THR A 179 -7.08 -0.92 11.44
N LEU A 180 -7.31 -2.23 11.41
CA LEU A 180 -7.96 -2.94 12.51
C LEU A 180 -7.10 -2.87 13.78
N ALA A 181 -5.80 -3.20 13.69
CA ALA A 181 -4.87 -3.13 14.82
C ALA A 181 -4.89 -1.75 15.49
N GLN A 182 -4.85 -0.67 14.69
CA GLN A 182 -4.93 0.68 15.23
C GLN A 182 -6.29 0.99 15.87
N LYS A 183 -7.40 0.59 15.25
CA LYS A 183 -8.75 0.80 15.81
C LYS A 183 -8.91 0.03 17.13
N LEU A 184 -8.42 -1.20 17.21
CA LEU A 184 -8.45 -2.03 18.41
C LEU A 184 -7.58 -1.45 19.54
N LYS A 185 -6.36 -0.99 19.21
CA LYS A 185 -5.48 -0.31 20.16
C LYS A 185 -6.14 0.96 20.72
N GLN A 186 -6.73 1.79 19.87
CA GLN A 186 -7.36 3.06 20.30
C GLN A 186 -8.65 2.86 21.09
N THR A 187 -9.50 1.91 20.70
CA THR A 187 -10.86 1.78 21.27
C THR A 187 -10.91 0.75 22.41
N PHE A 188 -10.07 -0.27 22.37
CA PHE A 188 -10.09 -1.40 23.31
C PHE A 188 -8.76 -1.61 24.05
N GLY A 189 -7.68 -0.91 23.68
CA GLY A 189 -6.36 -1.12 24.28
C GLY A 189 -5.69 -2.43 23.86
N ILE A 190 -6.21 -3.10 22.83
CA ILE A 190 -5.69 -4.37 22.34
C ILE A 190 -4.61 -4.09 21.29
N GLU A 191 -3.41 -4.57 21.53
CA GLU A 191 -2.27 -4.41 20.64
C GLU A 191 -2.01 -5.71 19.87
N PHE A 192 -2.02 -5.63 18.55
CA PHE A 192 -1.63 -6.75 17.69
C PHE A 192 -0.10 -6.80 17.55
N PRO A 193 0.49 -7.99 17.37
CA PRO A 193 1.94 -8.11 17.17
C PRO A 193 2.36 -7.42 15.86
N ASP A 194 3.57 -6.86 15.88
CA ASP A 194 4.16 -6.21 14.72
C ASP A 194 4.54 -7.20 13.62
N ALA A 195 4.73 -6.70 12.40
CA ALA A 195 5.04 -7.53 11.22
C ALA A 195 6.31 -8.37 11.43
N GLU A 196 7.34 -7.80 12.07
CA GLU A 196 8.60 -8.47 12.36
C GLU A 196 8.43 -9.67 13.30
N VAL A 197 7.46 -9.63 14.22
CA VAL A 197 7.19 -10.71 15.18
C VAL A 197 6.48 -11.88 14.49
N ILE A 198 5.63 -11.59 13.51
CA ILE A 198 4.87 -12.61 12.79
C ILE A 198 5.62 -13.18 11.57
N GLN A 199 6.77 -12.60 11.21
CA GLN A 199 7.60 -13.14 10.12
C GLN A 199 8.08 -14.55 10.47
N GLY A 200 7.83 -15.50 9.57
CA GLY A 200 8.21 -16.90 9.73
C GLY A 200 7.27 -17.73 10.60
N LEU A 201 6.20 -17.15 11.14
CA LEU A 201 5.13 -17.90 11.80
C LEU A 201 4.14 -18.46 10.77
N THR A 202 3.51 -19.58 11.12
CA THR A 202 2.40 -20.14 10.34
C THR A 202 1.11 -19.33 10.55
N ASP A 203 0.13 -19.48 9.65
CA ASP A 203 -1.13 -18.76 9.82
C ASP A 203 -1.85 -19.18 11.12
N ASN A 204 -1.79 -20.48 11.45
CA ASN A 204 -2.36 -21.06 12.66
C ASN A 204 -1.73 -20.47 13.93
N GLU A 205 -0.41 -20.30 13.97
CA GLU A 205 0.30 -19.69 15.09
C GLU A 205 -0.15 -18.23 15.28
N ILE A 206 -0.21 -17.47 14.19
CA ILE A 206 -0.65 -16.06 14.20
C ILE A 206 -2.10 -15.96 14.69
N ILE A 207 -3.00 -16.78 14.14
CA ILE A 207 -4.43 -16.78 14.53
C ILE A 207 -4.58 -17.19 15.99
N THR A 208 -3.78 -18.12 16.49
CA THR A 208 -3.80 -18.55 17.90
C THR A 208 -3.40 -17.41 18.83
N GLN A 209 -2.32 -16.69 18.52
CA GLN A 209 -1.92 -15.50 19.29
C GLN A 209 -3.01 -14.42 19.28
N ILE A 210 -3.65 -14.17 18.13
CA ILE A 210 -4.75 -13.22 18.05
C ILE A 210 -5.96 -13.69 18.87
N ARG A 211 -6.29 -14.99 18.88
CA ARG A 211 -7.37 -15.54 19.72
C ARG A 211 -7.13 -15.28 21.20
N GLU A 212 -5.89 -15.47 21.67
CA GLU A 212 -5.51 -15.20 23.06
C GLU A 212 -5.67 -13.73 23.42
N LEU A 213 -5.22 -12.82 22.55
CA LEU A 213 -5.39 -11.36 22.72
C LEU A 213 -6.86 -10.92 22.77
N LEU A 214 -7.75 -11.67 22.10
CA LEU A 214 -9.18 -11.37 22.01
C LEU A 214 -10.03 -12.18 23.00
N ALA A 215 -9.44 -12.97 23.90
CA ALA A 215 -10.16 -13.89 24.78
C ALA A 215 -11.19 -13.21 25.70
N GLU A 216 -10.96 -11.95 26.07
CA GLU A 216 -11.90 -11.16 26.88
C GLU A 216 -13.17 -10.74 26.11
N GLN A 217 -13.13 -10.73 24.77
CA GLN A 217 -14.21 -10.27 23.90
C GLN A 217 -15.15 -11.44 23.52
N LYS A 218 -15.98 -11.87 24.47
CA LYS A 218 -16.80 -13.10 24.37
C LYS A 218 -17.71 -13.24 23.14
N ILE A 219 -18.13 -12.13 22.53
CA ILE A 219 -19.03 -12.12 21.36
C ILE A 219 -18.26 -12.06 20.03
N TRP A 220 -16.95 -11.82 20.06
CA TRP A 220 -16.14 -11.72 18.84
C TRP A 220 -15.78 -13.12 18.35
N GLN A 221 -15.72 -13.28 17.03
CA GLN A 221 -15.49 -14.58 16.40
C GLN A 221 -14.47 -14.47 15.28
N ILE A 222 -13.45 -15.33 15.34
CA ILE A 222 -12.49 -15.49 14.24
C ILE A 222 -12.93 -16.67 13.39
N LYS A 223 -12.98 -16.45 12.07
CA LYS A 223 -13.21 -17.50 11.07
C LYS A 223 -11.98 -17.62 10.17
N GLU A 224 -11.49 -18.84 9.98
CA GLU A 224 -10.35 -19.16 9.11
C GLU A 224 -10.80 -19.30 7.65
N ASN A 225 -11.22 -18.19 7.06
CA ASN A 225 -11.59 -18.10 5.65
C ASN A 225 -10.56 -17.32 4.86
N VAL A 226 -10.50 -17.57 3.54
CA VAL A 226 -9.49 -16.98 2.67
C VAL A 226 -10.17 -16.16 1.57
N PHE A 227 -9.71 -14.93 1.37
CA PHE A 227 -10.21 -14.03 0.34
C PHE A 227 -9.09 -13.41 -0.46
N LEU A 228 -9.25 -13.36 -1.77
CA LEU A 228 -8.47 -12.49 -2.65
C LEU A 228 -9.22 -11.16 -2.80
N SER A 229 -8.62 -10.04 -2.42
CA SER A 229 -9.28 -8.74 -2.49
C SER A 229 -8.33 -7.56 -2.64
N LEU A 230 -8.90 -6.44 -3.05
CA LEU A 230 -8.19 -5.18 -3.17
C LEU A 230 -8.32 -4.35 -1.89
N PHE A 231 -7.18 -4.08 -1.25
CA PHE A 231 -7.08 -3.20 -0.11
C PHE A 231 -6.17 -2.02 -0.49
N SER A 232 -6.67 -0.80 -0.30
CA SER A 232 -5.88 0.40 -0.59
C SER A 232 -4.95 0.69 0.60
N TYR A 233 -3.79 0.05 0.63
CA TYR A 233 -2.77 0.23 1.67
C TYR A 233 -1.61 1.14 1.24
N ALA A 234 -1.82 2.00 0.22
CA ALA A 234 -0.84 3.01 -0.20
C ALA A 234 -0.28 3.85 0.96
N LYS A 235 -1.04 3.92 2.05
CA LYS A 235 -0.83 4.85 3.14
C LYS A 235 0.16 4.38 4.20
N ALA A 236 0.49 3.10 4.27
CA ALA A 236 1.38 2.64 5.33
C ALA A 236 2.78 2.31 4.90
N ALA A 237 3.03 2.05 3.62
CA ALA A 237 4.35 2.29 3.06
C ALA A 237 4.77 3.75 3.35
N ILE A 238 3.84 4.70 3.21
CA ILE A 238 4.05 6.11 3.60
C ILE A 238 4.23 6.27 5.11
N VAL A 239 3.40 5.63 5.96
CA VAL A 239 3.58 5.71 7.43
C VAL A 239 4.92 5.12 7.86
N ARG A 240 5.33 3.98 7.29
CA ARG A 240 6.62 3.34 7.55
C ARG A 240 7.77 4.23 7.07
N ASP A 241 7.70 4.78 5.86
CA ASP A 241 8.68 5.74 5.35
C ASP A 241 8.83 6.98 6.27
N ILE A 242 7.72 7.48 6.82
CA ILE A 242 7.74 8.57 7.81
C ILE A 242 8.41 8.14 9.13
N ILE A 243 8.20 6.90 9.58
CA ILE A 243 8.84 6.36 10.80
C ILE A 243 10.34 6.17 10.56
N ASP A 244 10.70 5.49 9.47
CA ASP A 244 12.08 5.13 9.15
C ASP A 244 12.95 6.37 8.87
N ASN A 245 12.35 7.42 8.31
CA ASN A 245 13.02 8.69 8.00
C ASN A 245 12.72 9.80 9.01
N GLU A 246 12.24 9.47 10.21
CA GLU A 246 11.85 10.44 11.23
C GLU A 246 12.96 11.48 11.46
N ALA A 247 14.20 11.04 11.71
CA ALA A 247 15.35 11.93 11.93
C ALA A 247 15.60 12.87 10.73
N ARG A 248 15.48 12.37 9.49
CA ARG A 248 15.63 13.19 8.29
C ARG A 248 14.51 14.22 8.19
N ILE A 249 13.27 13.83 8.50
CA ILE A 249 12.10 14.70 8.51
C ILE A 249 12.28 15.85 9.49
N PHE A 250 12.71 15.56 10.72
CA PHE A 250 12.99 16.59 11.73
C PHE A 250 14.10 17.56 11.32
N SER A 251 15.12 17.07 10.61
CA SER A 251 16.24 17.89 10.15
C SER A 251 15.97 18.68 8.85
N HIS A 252 14.86 18.42 8.15
CA HIS A 252 14.65 18.94 6.81
C HIS A 252 14.16 20.41 6.83
N PRO A 253 14.91 21.38 6.24
CA PRO A 253 14.61 22.82 6.37
C PRO A 253 13.20 23.23 5.90
N ILE A 254 12.69 22.61 4.83
CA ILE A 254 11.34 22.90 4.33
C ILE A 254 10.25 22.36 5.26
N LEU A 255 10.46 21.19 5.86
CA LEU A 255 9.46 20.58 6.75
C LEU A 255 9.40 21.35 8.08
N GLN A 256 10.54 21.85 8.54
CA GLN A 256 10.63 22.84 9.62
C GLN A 256 9.81 24.10 9.28
N ALA A 257 9.99 24.68 8.09
CA ALA A 257 9.21 25.84 7.65
C ALA A 257 7.70 25.60 7.59
N ILE A 258 7.26 24.45 7.06
CA ILE A 258 5.84 24.05 7.02
C ILE A 258 5.27 23.84 8.44
N SER A 259 6.11 23.47 9.40
CA SER A 259 5.71 23.34 10.80
C SER A 259 5.58 24.69 11.53
N GLY A 260 6.12 25.77 10.96
CA GLY A 260 6.04 27.13 11.49
C GLY A 260 7.39 27.77 11.82
N ASP A 261 8.50 27.02 11.74
CA ASP A 261 9.85 27.55 11.93
C ASP A 261 10.51 27.91 10.59
N LEU A 262 10.44 29.19 10.25
CA LEU A 262 11.00 29.72 9.01
C LEU A 262 12.50 30.04 9.10
N SER A 263 13.12 29.99 10.28
CA SER A 263 14.47 30.52 10.52
C SER A 263 15.55 29.81 9.68
N THR A 264 15.55 28.48 9.67
CA THR A 264 16.46 27.65 8.86
C THR A 264 16.19 27.81 7.36
N TYR A 265 14.92 27.97 6.96
CA TYR A 265 14.58 28.13 5.55
C TYR A 265 14.95 29.51 5.02
N GLN A 266 14.65 30.58 5.78
CA GLN A 266 14.97 31.95 5.42
C GLN A 266 16.48 32.20 5.35
N SER A 267 17.25 31.63 6.28
CA SER A 267 18.71 31.75 6.26
C SER A 267 19.37 31.06 5.07
N ASN A 268 18.74 30.02 4.51
CA ASN A 268 19.23 29.28 3.36
C ASN A 268 18.55 29.67 2.03
N TYR A 269 17.55 30.56 2.06
CA TYR A 269 16.85 30.97 0.86
C TYR A 269 17.76 31.79 -0.06
N ARG A 270 17.82 31.38 -1.33
CA ARG A 270 18.55 32.10 -2.37
C ARG A 270 17.57 32.49 -3.47
N GLU A 271 17.51 33.79 -3.72
CA GLU A 271 16.71 34.31 -4.83
C GLU A 271 17.27 33.77 -6.16
N PRO A 272 16.42 33.20 -7.03
CA PRO A 272 16.87 32.72 -8.34
C PRO A 272 17.52 33.84 -9.15
N LEU A 273 18.51 33.47 -9.96
CA LEU A 273 19.10 34.42 -10.91
C LEU A 273 18.02 34.92 -11.86
N PRO A 274 17.87 36.25 -12.04
CA PRO A 274 16.92 36.77 -13.01
C PRO A 274 17.39 36.42 -14.43
N ALA A 275 16.43 36.26 -15.34
CA ALA A 275 16.71 35.88 -16.72
C ALA A 275 17.71 36.82 -17.41
N SER A 276 17.69 38.11 -17.07
CA SER A 276 18.61 39.13 -17.60
C SER A 276 20.06 38.96 -17.15
N ALA A 277 20.32 38.25 -16.06
CA ALA A 277 21.66 38.03 -15.53
C ALA A 277 22.28 36.71 -15.99
N LEU A 278 21.52 35.83 -16.64
CA LEU A 278 21.96 34.49 -17.03
C LEU A 278 23.20 34.52 -17.92
N ASP A 279 23.17 35.30 -19.01
CA ASP A 279 24.29 35.36 -19.97
C ASP A 279 25.59 35.89 -19.35
N SER A 280 25.47 36.73 -18.32
CA SER A 280 26.61 37.32 -17.62
C SER A 280 27.21 36.43 -16.53
N GLN A 281 26.40 35.54 -15.94
CA GLN A 281 26.79 34.74 -14.76
C GLN A 281 26.93 33.24 -15.04
N VAL A 282 26.30 32.75 -16.11
CA VAL A 282 26.32 31.34 -16.50
C VAL A 282 27.16 31.21 -17.76
N LYS A 283 28.35 30.63 -17.61
CA LYS A 283 29.22 30.41 -18.78
C LYS A 283 28.69 29.27 -19.65
N PRO A 284 28.77 29.37 -20.99
CA PRO A 284 28.28 28.34 -21.90
C PRO A 284 28.86 26.94 -21.64
N GLU A 285 30.11 26.85 -21.18
CA GLU A 285 30.75 25.55 -20.91
C GLU A 285 30.17 24.82 -19.68
N ARG A 286 29.30 25.48 -18.91
CA ARG A 286 28.61 24.92 -17.74
C ARG A 286 27.14 24.55 -18.03
N ILE A 287 26.74 24.58 -19.30
CA ILE A 287 25.40 24.24 -19.78
C ILE A 287 25.45 22.84 -20.40
N PHE A 288 24.94 21.84 -19.67
CA PHE A 288 24.96 20.42 -20.08
C PHE A 288 23.58 19.92 -20.54
N GLN A 289 22.75 20.82 -21.05
CA GLN A 289 21.37 20.52 -21.41
C GLN A 289 21.31 19.87 -22.79
N ILE A 290 20.51 18.81 -22.92
CA ILE A 290 20.34 18.07 -24.18
C ILE A 290 19.36 18.77 -25.14
N LEU A 291 18.45 19.58 -24.60
CA LEU A 291 17.40 20.28 -25.33
C LEU A 291 17.45 21.76 -25.03
N ASP A 292 17.22 22.59 -26.06
CA ASP A 292 17.17 24.04 -25.93
C ASP A 292 16.14 24.48 -24.89
N ALA A 293 16.52 25.42 -24.03
CA ALA A 293 15.67 26.04 -23.04
C ALA A 293 15.56 27.54 -23.31
N ASP A 294 14.34 28.08 -23.25
CA ASP A 294 14.18 29.53 -23.25
C ASP A 294 14.71 30.14 -21.95
N SER A 295 14.84 31.47 -21.90
CA SER A 295 15.40 32.17 -20.75
C SER A 295 14.64 31.92 -19.44
N SER A 296 13.32 31.72 -19.47
CA SER A 296 12.53 31.41 -18.28
C SER A 296 12.76 29.98 -17.78
N GLN A 297 12.90 29.03 -18.70
CA GLN A 297 13.28 27.65 -18.38
C GLN A 297 14.70 27.56 -17.86
N GLN A 298 15.61 28.38 -18.40
CA GLN A 298 16.99 28.45 -17.96
C GLN A 298 17.12 28.95 -16.51
N VAL A 299 16.32 29.95 -16.10
CA VAL A 299 16.25 30.39 -14.69
C VAL A 299 15.88 29.23 -13.77
N VAL A 300 14.89 28.43 -14.15
CA VAL A 300 14.45 27.26 -13.37
C VAL A 300 15.56 26.23 -13.25
N ILE A 301 16.27 25.93 -14.34
CA ILE A 301 17.35 24.95 -14.36
C ILE A 301 18.53 25.43 -13.49
N GLU A 302 18.92 26.70 -13.59
CA GLU A 302 20.01 27.27 -12.78
C GLU A 302 19.64 27.38 -11.30
N ALA A 303 18.38 27.70 -10.98
CA ALA A 303 17.88 27.64 -9.59
C ALA A 303 17.94 26.22 -9.03
N ALA A 304 17.59 25.20 -9.81
CA ALA A 304 17.71 23.80 -9.42
C ALA A 304 19.19 23.40 -9.21
N LYS A 305 20.09 23.83 -10.11
CA LYS A 305 21.55 23.62 -9.99
C LYS A 305 22.12 24.24 -8.73
N ALA A 306 21.60 25.38 -8.31
CA ALA A 306 22.01 26.04 -7.07
C ALA A 306 21.48 25.37 -5.80
N GLY A 307 20.64 24.32 -5.92
CA GLY A 307 19.99 23.66 -4.80
C GLY A 307 18.83 24.45 -4.20
N SER A 308 18.32 25.47 -4.90
CA SER A 308 17.21 26.29 -4.42
C SER A 308 15.89 25.52 -4.48
N SER A 309 15.04 25.77 -3.48
CA SER A 309 13.64 25.32 -3.47
C SER A 309 12.75 26.41 -4.07
N PHE A 310 11.91 26.07 -5.06
CA PHE A 310 11.07 27.04 -5.77
C PHE A 310 9.78 26.39 -6.30
N VAL A 311 8.80 27.23 -6.65
CA VAL A 311 7.55 26.81 -7.31
C VAL A 311 7.59 27.27 -8.76
N VAL A 312 7.41 26.35 -9.71
CA VAL A 312 7.31 26.68 -11.14
C VAL A 312 5.84 26.87 -11.51
N GLN A 313 5.48 28.10 -11.87
CA GLN A 313 4.16 28.43 -12.39
C GLN A 313 4.25 28.80 -13.87
N GLY A 314 3.23 28.43 -14.63
CA GLY A 314 3.14 28.77 -16.05
C GLY A 314 1.75 28.45 -16.62
N PRO A 315 1.26 29.20 -17.60
CA PRO A 315 0.03 28.88 -18.34
C PRO A 315 0.06 27.47 -18.98
N PRO A 316 -1.09 26.85 -19.29
CA PRO A 316 -1.11 25.61 -20.07
C PRO A 316 -0.37 25.79 -21.42
N GLY A 317 0.38 24.78 -21.86
CA GLY A 317 1.15 24.82 -23.11
C GLY A 317 2.56 25.44 -23.04
N THR A 318 2.98 25.99 -21.90
CA THR A 318 4.30 26.67 -21.74
C THR A 318 5.47 25.73 -21.41
N GLY A 319 5.39 24.46 -21.80
CA GLY A 319 6.53 23.55 -21.67
C GLY A 319 6.93 23.16 -20.24
N LYS A 320 6.14 23.47 -19.18
CA LYS A 320 6.46 23.11 -17.77
C LYS A 320 6.99 21.68 -17.58
N SER A 321 6.33 20.69 -18.17
CA SER A 321 6.77 19.28 -18.08
C SER A 321 8.12 19.05 -18.75
N GLN A 322 8.40 19.75 -19.86
CA GLN A 322 9.72 19.71 -20.51
C GLN A 322 10.78 20.36 -19.61
N THR A 323 10.48 21.48 -18.96
CA THR A 323 11.38 22.13 -17.98
C THR A 323 11.74 21.22 -16.81
N ILE A 324 10.76 20.45 -16.30
CA ILE A 324 10.99 19.46 -15.24
C ILE A 324 11.93 18.35 -15.74
N VAL A 325 11.67 17.78 -16.93
CA VAL A 325 12.52 16.72 -17.51
C VAL A 325 13.96 17.23 -17.70
N LYS A 326 14.15 18.45 -18.21
CA LYS A 326 15.47 19.08 -18.36
C LYS A 326 16.20 19.21 -17.02
N SER A 327 15.49 19.62 -15.97
CA SER A 327 16.06 19.78 -14.62
C SER A 327 16.45 18.44 -13.97
N ILE A 328 15.64 17.40 -14.14
CA ILE A 328 15.92 16.05 -13.57
C ILE A 328 17.13 15.41 -14.27
N ASN A 329 17.21 15.53 -15.60
CA ASN A 329 18.30 14.94 -16.37
C ASN A 329 19.66 15.47 -15.88
N PHE A 330 19.73 16.78 -15.59
CA PHE A 330 20.92 17.38 -15.00
C PHE A 330 21.31 16.75 -13.65
N SER A 331 20.35 16.55 -12.75
CA SER A 331 20.60 15.96 -11.42
C SER A 331 21.21 14.55 -11.51
N LYS A 332 20.74 13.72 -12.46
CA LYS A 332 21.28 12.36 -12.69
C LYS A 332 22.68 12.35 -13.30
N LEU A 333 22.98 13.26 -14.23
CA LEU A 333 24.31 13.39 -14.84
C LEU A 333 25.39 13.73 -13.80
N PHE A 334 25.06 14.53 -12.79
CA PHE A 334 26.00 14.91 -11.73
C PHE A 334 26.28 13.76 -10.74
N LEU A 335 25.32 12.84 -10.55
CA LEU A 335 25.49 11.63 -9.72
C LEU A 335 26.31 10.54 -10.41
N SER A 336 26.29 10.49 -11.75
CA SER A 336 27.11 9.55 -12.55
C SER A 336 28.57 9.99 -12.73
N SER A 337 28.88 11.23 -12.38
CA SER A 337 30.19 11.87 -12.65
C SER A 337 31.02 12.09 -11.38
N ARG A 338 30.66 11.43 -10.27
CA ARG A 338 31.38 11.47 -8.99
C ARG A 338 31.87 10.10 -8.57
#